data_AF-A0A803NUI0-F1
#
_entry.id   AF-A0A803NUI0-F1
#
_cell.length_a   1.000
_cell.length_b   1.000
_cell.length_c   1.000
_cell.angle_alpha   90.00
_cell.angle_beta   90.00
_cell.angle_gamma   90.00
#
_symmetry.space_group_name_H-M   'P 1'
#
loop_
_entity.id
_entity.type
_entity.pdbx_description
1 polymer ?
#
loop_
_entity_poly.entity_id
_entity_poly.type
_entity_poly.pdbx_seq_one_letter_code
_entity_poly.pdbx_strand_id
1 'polypeptide(L)'
;MYSWIEVLLYLTILELEGSDLDTSYSIRLPALKTLLLDRVGFKQNDGMFKFVLGCPSLEKLMVLNLVHQLRLQSTSLKFIQLGYRANIEPIQIEAINLESLILNGFIFENSNLSACKAIKNLSIVLAEYNFEDPSSLEDLISYFPHLENLTLDCDELTLENIKISNQQLRSLDLENCGYYSETDYRMVNVTVLAPKLTSFCYKGNISLTIVVESSDLLNGELVILDRPKKYDANWFTRMMNFL
;
A
#
# COMPACT_ATOMS: atom_id res chain seq x y z
N MET A 1 43.00 -0.33 7.61
CA MET A 1 41.63 0.18 7.89
C MET A 1 41.18 1.11 6.75
N TYR A 2 41.24 0.65 5.48
CA TYR A 2 40.87 1.45 4.30
C TYR A 2 40.02 0.66 3.27
N SER A 3 40.05 -0.69 3.28
CA SER A 3 39.36 -1.48 2.25
C SER A 3 37.83 -1.48 2.37
N TRP A 4 37.26 -1.32 3.56
CA TRP A 4 35.80 -1.33 3.75
C TRP A 4 35.15 -0.03 3.28
N ILE A 5 35.83 1.12 3.39
CA ILE A 5 35.30 2.42 2.96
C ILE A 5 35.17 2.47 1.42
N GLU A 6 36.14 1.89 0.69
CA GLU A 6 36.04 1.79 -0.77
C GLU A 6 34.87 0.90 -1.21
N VAL A 7 34.61 -0.21 -0.51
CA VAL A 7 33.48 -1.10 -0.81
C VAL A 7 32.13 -0.39 -0.62
N LEU A 8 31.99 0.49 0.37
CA LEU A 8 30.75 1.24 0.61
C LEU A 8 30.43 2.26 -0.50
N LEU A 9 31.44 2.73 -1.24
CA LEU A 9 31.24 3.68 -2.35
C LEU A 9 30.58 3.03 -3.58
N TYR A 10 30.71 1.71 -3.72
CA TYR A 10 30.16 0.95 -4.85
C TYR A 10 28.96 0.08 -4.45
N LEU A 11 28.56 0.10 -3.17
CA LEU A 11 27.45 -0.69 -2.69
C LEU A 11 26.14 -0.18 -3.31
N THR A 12 25.50 -1.00 -4.14
CA THR A 12 24.24 -0.66 -4.83
C THR A 12 23.00 -1.24 -4.15
N ILE A 13 23.16 -2.30 -3.37
CA ILE A 13 22.08 -2.99 -2.65
C ILE A 13 22.54 -3.20 -1.21
N LEU A 14 21.68 -2.86 -0.26
CA LEU A 14 21.89 -3.10 1.17
C LEU A 14 20.61 -3.69 1.75
N GLU A 15 20.76 -4.84 2.39
CA GLU A 15 19.69 -5.54 3.08
C GLU A 15 20.10 -5.71 4.54
N LEU A 16 19.23 -5.30 5.45
CA LEU A 16 19.45 -5.35 6.88
C LEU A 16 18.25 -5.97 7.57
N GLU A 17 18.52 -6.90 8.48
CA GLU A 17 17.50 -7.64 9.20
C GLU A 17 17.82 -7.69 10.70
N GLY A 18 16.85 -7.33 11.55
CA GLY A 18 16.92 -7.52 13.00
C GLY A 18 17.99 -6.73 13.73
N SER A 19 18.32 -5.52 13.26
CA SER A 19 19.42 -4.69 13.79
C SER A 19 18.98 -3.28 14.18
N ASP A 20 19.62 -2.68 15.17
CA ASP A 20 19.45 -1.25 15.47
C ASP A 20 20.57 -0.42 14.84
N LEU A 21 20.19 0.55 14.01
CA LEU A 21 21.12 1.45 13.35
C LEU A 21 21.38 2.70 14.21
N ASP A 22 22.66 2.97 14.43
CA ASP A 22 23.14 4.20 15.03
C ASP A 22 23.50 5.21 13.96
N THR A 23 22.60 6.16 13.72
CA THR A 23 22.73 7.22 12.72
C THR A 23 23.34 8.51 13.30
N SER A 24 23.95 8.42 14.49
CA SER A 24 24.78 9.51 15.02
C SER A 24 26.00 9.78 14.14
N TYR A 25 26.44 8.78 13.36
CA TYR A 25 27.47 8.91 12.34
C TYR A 25 26.84 9.15 10.96
N SER A 26 27.49 9.98 10.13
CA SER A 26 27.06 10.22 8.76
C SER A 26 27.28 8.97 7.89
N ILE A 27 26.23 8.19 7.69
CA ILE A 27 26.21 7.10 6.71
C ILE A 27 26.19 7.73 5.32
N ARG A 28 27.12 7.31 4.45
CA ARG A 28 27.18 7.77 3.06
C ARG A 28 27.32 6.57 2.15
N LEU A 29 26.26 6.28 1.41
CA LEU A 29 26.21 5.19 0.44
C LEU A 29 25.78 5.79 -0.90
N PRO A 30 26.68 6.55 -1.57
CA PRO A 30 26.32 7.38 -2.72
C PRO A 30 25.84 6.58 -3.92
N ALA A 31 26.28 5.32 -4.06
CA ALA A 31 25.86 4.43 -5.14
C ALA A 31 24.67 3.53 -4.78
N LEU A 32 24.14 3.61 -3.54
CA LEU A 32 23.06 2.74 -3.09
C LEU A 32 21.78 3.04 -3.86
N LYS A 33 21.24 2.00 -4.51
CA LYS A 33 20.01 2.06 -5.30
C LYS A 33 18.84 1.34 -4.65
N THR A 34 19.12 0.30 -3.87
CA THR A 34 18.09 -0.48 -3.19
C THR A 34 18.44 -0.66 -1.71
N LEU A 35 17.49 -0.32 -0.85
CA LEU A 35 17.57 -0.53 0.58
C LEU A 35 16.40 -1.37 1.05
N LEU A 36 16.69 -2.50 1.69
CA LEU A 36 15.70 -3.32 2.39
C LEU A 36 16.00 -3.31 3.89
N LEU A 37 15.01 -2.95 4.67
CA LEU A 37 15.04 -2.92 6.13
C LEU A 37 13.93 -3.81 6.67
N ASP A 38 14.31 -4.89 7.35
CA ASP A 38 13.36 -5.77 8.03
C ASP A 38 13.65 -5.83 9.53
N ARG A 39 12.68 -5.41 10.36
CA ARG A 39 12.83 -5.31 11.81
C ARG A 39 14.08 -4.50 12.21
N VAL A 40 14.31 -3.39 11.51
CA VAL A 40 15.43 -2.48 11.77
C VAL A 40 14.95 -1.26 12.52
N GLY A 41 15.54 -1.01 13.69
CA GLY A 41 15.31 0.18 14.50
C GLY A 41 16.31 1.29 14.19
N PHE A 42 15.93 2.53 14.50
CA PHE A 42 16.83 3.68 14.46
C PHE A 42 16.94 4.28 15.86
N LYS A 43 18.16 4.40 16.39
CA LYS A 43 18.35 4.94 17.74
C LYS A 43 17.93 6.41 17.86
N GLN A 44 17.99 7.15 16.76
CA GLN A 44 17.59 8.56 16.70
C GLN A 44 16.27 8.67 15.91
N ASN A 45 15.36 9.52 16.37
CA ASN A 45 14.04 9.71 15.75
C ASN A 45 14.13 10.16 14.28
N ASP A 46 15.17 10.91 13.92
CA ASP A 46 15.42 11.35 12.54
C ASP A 46 16.38 10.42 11.78
N GLY A 47 16.63 9.22 12.30
CA GLY A 47 17.66 8.32 11.77
C GLY A 47 17.35 7.84 10.36
N MET A 48 16.09 7.52 10.07
CA MET A 48 15.68 7.15 8.71
C MET A 48 15.87 8.31 7.73
N PHE A 49 15.48 9.53 8.12
CA PHE A 49 15.68 10.72 7.30
C PHE A 49 17.16 10.94 6.99
N LYS A 50 18.02 10.88 8.01
CA LYS A 50 19.48 11.02 7.86
C LYS A 50 20.08 9.91 6.99
N PHE A 51 19.61 8.67 7.15
CA PHE A 51 20.07 7.54 6.38
C PHE A 51 19.78 7.73 4.88
N VAL A 52 18.53 8.07 4.56
CA VAL A 52 18.09 8.32 3.17
C VAL A 52 18.83 9.52 2.57
N LEU A 53 19.06 10.58 3.35
CA LEU A 53 19.84 11.74 2.91
C LEU A 53 21.29 11.38 2.52
N GLY A 54 21.86 10.37 3.17
CA GLY A 54 23.18 9.81 2.85
C GLY A 54 23.24 8.92 1.59
N CYS A 55 22.08 8.63 0.99
CA CYS A 55 21.92 7.72 -0.15
C CYS A 55 21.27 8.43 -1.35
N PRO A 56 21.96 9.39 -1.99
CA PRO A 56 21.38 10.22 -3.05
C PRO A 56 20.91 9.45 -4.29
N SER A 57 21.44 8.25 -4.55
CA SER A 57 21.03 7.41 -5.68
C SER A 57 19.95 6.39 -5.34
N LEU A 58 19.33 6.47 -4.16
CA LEU A 58 18.37 5.48 -3.69
C LEU A 58 17.08 5.52 -4.49
N GLU A 59 16.83 4.48 -5.29
CA GLU A 59 15.66 4.37 -6.16
C GLU A 59 14.54 3.53 -5.53
N LYS A 60 14.91 2.53 -4.72
CA LYS A 60 13.99 1.55 -4.12
C LYS A 60 14.20 1.44 -2.61
N LEU A 61 13.14 1.66 -1.84
CA LEU A 61 13.11 1.48 -0.39
C LEU A 61 12.05 0.46 0.01
N MET A 62 12.43 -0.54 0.79
CA MET A 62 11.52 -1.53 1.37
C MET A 62 11.72 -1.56 2.88
N VAL A 63 10.64 -1.34 3.65
CA VAL A 63 10.66 -1.38 5.12
C VAL A 63 9.55 -2.30 5.59
N LEU A 64 9.84 -3.56 5.91
CA LEU A 64 8.79 -4.59 6.09
C LEU A 64 8.19 -4.65 7.50
N ASN A 65 8.93 -4.17 8.49
CA ASN A 65 8.49 -4.12 9.88
C ASN A 65 8.95 -2.80 10.47
N LEU A 66 8.27 -1.72 10.06
CA LEU A 66 8.54 -0.39 10.59
C LEU A 66 8.18 -0.35 12.08
N VAL A 67 9.07 0.21 12.90
CA VAL A 67 8.91 0.29 14.37
C VAL A 67 8.82 1.73 14.90
N HIS A 68 9.06 2.72 14.04
CA HIS A 68 9.10 4.14 14.41
C HIS A 68 8.45 5.00 13.32
N GLN A 69 8.20 6.27 13.63
CA GLN A 69 7.72 7.26 12.68
C GLN A 69 8.57 7.27 11.40
N LEU A 70 7.91 7.23 10.24
CA LEU A 70 8.57 7.37 8.96
C LEU A 70 8.47 8.81 8.47
N ARG A 71 9.59 9.53 8.56
CA ARG A 71 9.78 10.79 7.86
C ARG A 71 10.94 10.66 6.89
N LEU A 72 10.70 10.94 5.62
CA LEU A 72 11.77 10.95 4.61
C LEU A 72 11.52 11.99 3.51
N GLN A 73 12.61 12.45 2.93
CA GLN A 73 12.63 13.28 1.73
C GLN A 73 13.61 12.66 0.73
N SER A 74 13.20 12.55 -0.53
CA SER A 74 14.08 12.05 -1.59
C SER A 74 13.68 12.60 -2.95
N THR A 75 14.68 12.85 -3.79
CA THR A 75 14.49 13.19 -5.20
C THR A 75 14.80 12.03 -6.13
N SER A 76 15.32 10.91 -5.63
CA SER A 76 15.70 9.74 -6.43
C SER A 76 14.79 8.53 -6.25
N LEU A 77 14.04 8.47 -5.13
CA LEU A 77 13.13 7.36 -4.87
C LEU A 77 12.02 7.29 -5.92
N LYS A 78 11.85 6.09 -6.48
CA LYS A 78 10.80 5.73 -7.43
C LYS A 78 9.86 4.65 -6.90
N PHE A 79 10.32 3.85 -5.94
CA PHE A 79 9.54 2.79 -5.33
C PHE A 79 9.70 2.80 -3.81
N ILE A 80 8.57 2.71 -3.10
CA ILE A 80 8.52 2.48 -1.67
C ILE A 80 7.57 1.31 -1.38
N GLN A 81 8.02 0.38 -0.53
CA GLN A 81 7.15 -0.59 0.13
C GLN A 81 7.30 -0.45 1.64
N LEU A 82 6.18 -0.31 2.33
CA LEU A 82 6.12 -0.25 3.77
C LEU A 82 5.26 -1.40 4.27
N GLY A 83 5.74 -2.09 5.31
CA GLY A 83 5.05 -3.10 6.07
C GLY A 83 5.08 -2.76 7.55
N TYR A 84 3.99 -3.12 8.22
CA TYR A 84 3.63 -2.60 9.53
C TYR A 84 3.41 -3.68 10.58
N ARG A 85 3.71 -3.36 11.85
CA ARG A 85 3.53 -4.28 12.98
C ARG A 85 2.78 -3.75 14.22
N ALA A 86 2.53 -2.44 14.40
CA ALA A 86 1.75 -1.87 15.53
C ALA A 86 1.62 -0.33 15.46
N ASN A 87 0.57 0.28 16.04
CA ASN A 87 0.25 1.73 16.17
C ASN A 87 1.41 2.73 15.98
N ILE A 88 1.78 3.06 14.73
CA ILE A 88 2.78 4.09 14.41
C ILE A 88 2.09 5.43 14.18
N GLU A 89 2.81 6.48 14.54
CA GLU A 89 2.54 7.85 14.15
C GLU A 89 2.39 8.03 12.62
N PRO A 90 1.69 9.08 12.17
CA PRO A 90 1.45 9.33 10.75
C PRO A 90 2.73 9.39 9.92
N ILE A 91 2.70 8.85 8.70
CA ILE A 91 3.84 8.87 7.78
C ILE A 91 3.95 10.23 7.08
N GLN A 92 5.18 10.71 6.89
CA GLN A 92 5.48 11.91 6.11
C GLN A 92 6.51 11.58 5.03
N ILE A 93 6.06 11.58 3.77
CA ILE A 93 6.91 11.24 2.63
C ILE A 93 6.91 12.39 1.63
N GLU A 94 8.10 12.96 1.42
CA GLU A 94 8.35 13.99 0.41
C GLU A 94 9.24 13.41 -0.70
N ALA A 95 8.63 12.63 -1.60
CA ALA A 95 9.30 11.99 -2.72
C ALA A 95 8.61 12.31 -4.06
N ILE A 96 9.04 13.39 -4.71
CA ILE A 96 8.37 13.96 -5.90
C ILE A 96 8.42 13.04 -7.12
N ASN A 97 9.40 12.13 -7.19
CA ASN A 97 9.61 11.19 -8.28
C ASN A 97 9.13 9.77 -7.92
N LEU A 98 8.38 9.62 -6.83
CA LEU A 98 7.85 8.33 -6.40
C LEU A 98 6.76 7.88 -7.38
N GLU A 99 6.96 6.74 -8.03
CA GLU A 99 6.06 6.19 -9.06
C GLU A 99 5.21 5.04 -8.51
N SER A 100 5.72 4.31 -7.52
CA SER A 100 5.08 3.12 -6.96
C SER A 100 5.15 3.11 -5.44
N LEU A 101 4.00 2.87 -4.80
CA LEU A 101 3.85 2.81 -3.36
C LEU A 101 3.06 1.56 -2.94
N ILE A 102 3.63 0.77 -2.04
CA ILE A 102 2.99 -0.38 -1.40
C ILE A 102 2.89 -0.13 0.10
N LEU A 103 1.70 -0.29 0.65
CA LEU A 103 1.37 0.00 2.05
C LEU A 103 0.68 -1.21 2.66
N ASN A 104 1.38 -1.93 3.54
CA ASN A 104 0.85 -3.13 4.18
C ASN A 104 0.58 -2.86 5.67
N GLY A 105 -0.69 -2.85 6.06
CA GLY A 105 -1.14 -2.72 7.46
C GLY A 105 -1.06 -1.30 8.03
N PHE A 106 -1.16 -0.25 7.23
CA PHE A 106 -1.05 1.15 7.71
C PHE A 106 -2.40 1.79 8.02
N ILE A 107 -2.45 2.55 9.12
CA ILE A 107 -3.52 3.52 9.40
C ILE A 107 -3.15 4.85 8.73
N PHE A 108 -4.04 5.37 7.88
CA PHE A 108 -3.75 6.53 7.04
C PHE A 108 -4.08 7.88 7.67
N GLU A 109 -4.80 7.87 8.78
CA GLU A 109 -5.22 9.10 9.45
C GLU A 109 -4.02 10.01 9.72
N ASN A 110 -4.15 11.27 9.29
CA ASN A 110 -3.15 12.33 9.44
C ASN A 110 -1.80 12.10 8.68
N SER A 111 -1.71 11.10 7.81
CA SER A 111 -0.51 10.88 6.99
C SER A 111 -0.40 11.91 5.87
N ASN A 112 0.83 12.36 5.55
CA ASN A 112 1.07 13.32 4.49
C ASN A 112 1.88 12.71 3.34
N LEU A 113 1.17 12.45 2.24
CA LEU A 113 1.72 11.95 0.97
C LEU A 113 1.50 12.94 -0.19
N SER A 114 1.06 14.16 0.10
CA SER A 114 0.63 15.16 -0.90
C SER A 114 1.72 15.58 -1.90
N ALA A 115 3.00 15.39 -1.55
CA ALA A 115 4.15 15.64 -2.42
C ALA A 115 4.36 14.52 -3.47
N CYS A 116 3.83 13.31 -3.26
CA CYS A 116 4.07 12.12 -4.08
C CYS A 116 3.14 12.07 -5.31
N LYS A 117 3.04 13.18 -6.05
CA LYS A 117 2.07 13.34 -7.16
C LYS A 117 2.38 12.48 -8.38
N ALA A 118 3.60 11.98 -8.51
CA ALA A 118 4.04 11.13 -9.62
C ALA A 118 3.59 9.66 -9.48
N ILE A 119 2.94 9.28 -8.38
CA ILE A 119 2.50 7.91 -8.14
C ILE A 119 1.53 7.48 -9.25
N LYS A 120 1.87 6.34 -9.86
CA LYS A 120 1.07 5.63 -10.85
C LYS A 120 0.57 4.30 -10.34
N ASN A 121 1.29 3.67 -9.42
CA ASN A 121 0.94 2.37 -8.86
C ASN A 121 0.79 2.48 -7.35
N LEU A 122 -0.40 2.16 -6.85
CA LEU A 122 -0.71 2.13 -5.42
C LEU A 122 -1.23 0.74 -5.06
N SER A 123 -0.58 0.09 -4.09
CA SER A 123 -1.07 -1.15 -3.49
C SER A 123 -1.27 -0.93 -2.01
N ILE A 124 -2.44 -1.25 -1.50
CA ILE A 124 -2.77 -1.14 -0.08
C ILE A 124 -3.28 -2.49 0.40
N VAL A 125 -2.63 -3.05 1.41
CA VAL A 125 -3.10 -4.21 2.15
C VAL A 125 -3.66 -3.74 3.48
N LEU A 126 -4.97 -3.94 3.67
CA LEU A 126 -5.72 -3.53 4.84
C LEU A 126 -5.62 -4.54 5.97
N ALA A 127 -5.41 -4.05 7.19
CA ALA A 127 -5.54 -4.81 8.43
C ALA A 127 -6.76 -4.33 9.22
N GLU A 128 -7.15 -5.08 10.26
CA GLU A 128 -8.37 -4.92 11.11
C GLU A 128 -8.69 -3.47 11.58
N TYR A 129 -7.72 -2.55 11.54
CA TYR A 129 -7.85 -1.18 12.09
C TYR A 129 -7.49 -0.06 11.10
N ASN A 130 -7.36 -0.35 9.79
CA ASN A 130 -6.78 0.63 8.87
C ASN A 130 -7.65 1.85 8.60
N PHE A 131 -8.96 1.73 8.80
CA PHE A 131 -9.92 2.81 8.58
C PHE A 131 -11.08 2.73 9.57
N GLU A 132 -11.20 3.71 10.47
CA GLU A 132 -12.45 3.96 11.19
C GLU A 132 -13.45 4.73 10.31
N ASP A 133 -12.95 5.53 9.35
CA ASP A 133 -13.73 6.31 8.39
C ASP A 133 -13.37 5.95 6.93
N PRO A 134 -14.33 5.43 6.12
CA PRO A 134 -14.15 5.19 4.68
C PRO A 134 -13.65 6.39 3.87
N SER A 135 -13.93 7.62 4.32
CA SER A 135 -13.49 8.85 3.65
C SER A 135 -11.96 8.96 3.54
N SER A 136 -11.24 8.34 4.48
CA SER A 136 -9.77 8.36 4.51
C SER A 136 -9.13 7.68 3.30
N LEU A 137 -9.76 6.66 2.72
CA LEU A 137 -9.28 6.01 1.50
C LEU A 137 -9.49 6.91 0.27
N GLU A 138 -10.65 7.55 0.18
CA GLU A 138 -10.95 8.53 -0.89
C GLU A 138 -9.96 9.69 -0.87
N ASP A 139 -9.72 10.26 0.32
CA ASP A 139 -8.79 11.35 0.53
C ASP A 139 -7.36 10.96 0.15
N LEU A 140 -6.93 9.75 0.52
CA LEU A 140 -5.64 9.21 0.13
C LEU A 140 -5.50 9.09 -1.40
N ILE A 141 -6.48 8.50 -2.08
CA ILE A 141 -6.47 8.33 -3.54
C ILE A 141 -6.44 9.71 -4.22
N SER A 142 -7.10 10.73 -3.65
CA SER A 142 -7.14 12.08 -4.19
C SER A 142 -5.77 12.77 -4.28
N TYR A 143 -4.79 12.34 -3.48
CA TYR A 143 -3.42 12.85 -3.54
C TYR A 143 -2.67 12.44 -4.82
N PHE A 144 -3.17 11.45 -5.56
CA PHE A 144 -2.47 10.83 -6.69
C PHE A 144 -3.21 11.08 -8.02
N PRO A 145 -3.04 12.29 -8.61
CA PRO A 145 -3.75 12.67 -9.85
C PRO A 145 -3.32 11.87 -11.09
N HIS A 146 -2.19 11.15 -11.01
CA HIS A 146 -1.63 10.34 -12.09
C HIS A 146 -1.75 8.83 -11.80
N LEU A 147 -2.56 8.43 -10.82
CA LEU A 147 -2.74 7.03 -10.48
C LEU A 147 -3.33 6.25 -11.66
N GLU A 148 -2.60 5.22 -12.11
CA GLU A 148 -2.99 4.36 -13.24
C GLU A 148 -3.43 2.97 -12.74
N ASN A 149 -2.81 2.45 -11.67
CA ASN A 149 -3.06 1.11 -11.14
C ASN A 149 -3.30 1.18 -9.63
N LEU A 150 -4.41 0.59 -9.19
CA LEU A 150 -4.79 0.51 -7.78
C LEU A 150 -5.06 -0.95 -7.42
N THR A 151 -4.37 -1.45 -6.40
CA THR A 151 -4.65 -2.73 -5.75
C THR A 151 -5.09 -2.47 -4.32
N LEU A 152 -6.28 -2.95 -3.95
CA LEU A 152 -6.78 -2.93 -2.59
C LEU A 152 -6.96 -4.37 -2.13
N ASP A 153 -6.06 -4.83 -1.28
CA ASP A 153 -6.20 -6.10 -0.59
C ASP A 153 -6.86 -5.84 0.76
N CYS A 154 -8.06 -6.35 0.90
CA CYS A 154 -8.94 -6.07 2.00
C CYS A 154 -9.24 -7.37 2.74
N ASP A 155 -8.17 -7.99 3.25
CA ASP A 155 -8.23 -9.25 3.98
C ASP A 155 -9.22 -9.22 5.15
N GLU A 156 -9.63 -8.07 5.69
CA GLU A 156 -10.75 -7.99 6.64
C GLU A 156 -11.53 -6.68 6.46
N LEU A 157 -12.45 -6.63 5.48
CA LEU A 157 -13.27 -5.45 5.24
C LEU A 157 -14.20 -5.13 6.42
N THR A 158 -13.78 -4.18 7.26
CA THR A 158 -14.67 -3.37 8.11
C THR A 158 -15.36 -2.27 7.32
N LEU A 159 -14.82 -1.91 6.14
CA LEU A 159 -15.37 -0.88 5.26
C LEU A 159 -16.58 -1.39 4.48
N GLU A 160 -17.77 -0.99 4.90
CA GLU A 160 -19.03 -1.36 4.24
C GLU A 160 -19.27 -0.61 2.92
N ASN A 161 -18.71 0.60 2.78
CA ASN A 161 -18.92 1.45 1.61
C ASN A 161 -17.59 2.01 1.12
N ILE A 162 -17.09 1.45 0.03
CA ILE A 162 -15.87 1.87 -0.64
C ILE A 162 -16.26 2.66 -1.87
N LYS A 163 -15.69 3.84 -2.01
CA LYS A 163 -15.83 4.64 -3.22
C LYS A 163 -14.46 5.00 -3.75
N ILE A 164 -14.28 4.74 -5.04
CA ILE A 164 -13.02 4.97 -5.74
C ILE A 164 -13.32 5.93 -6.87
N SER A 165 -12.73 7.12 -6.83
CA SER A 165 -12.90 8.15 -7.86
C SER A 165 -11.55 8.59 -8.37
N ASN A 166 -11.22 8.24 -9.62
CA ASN A 166 -9.96 8.66 -10.24
C ASN A 166 -10.08 8.66 -11.77
N GLN A 167 -9.71 9.79 -12.38
CA GLN A 167 -9.91 10.04 -13.82
C GLN A 167 -8.84 9.41 -14.72
N GLN A 168 -7.72 8.95 -14.16
CA GLN A 168 -6.62 8.33 -14.91
C GLN A 168 -6.48 6.83 -14.63
N LEU A 169 -7.24 6.28 -13.68
CA LEU A 169 -7.15 4.88 -13.29
C LEU A 169 -7.52 3.97 -14.47
N ARG A 170 -6.62 3.02 -14.76
CA ARG A 170 -6.70 2.05 -15.86
C ARG A 170 -6.90 0.63 -15.38
N SER A 171 -6.32 0.29 -14.22
CA SER A 171 -6.45 -1.03 -13.60
C SER A 171 -6.88 -0.89 -12.14
N LEU A 172 -7.84 -1.72 -11.75
CA LEU A 172 -8.30 -1.84 -10.38
C LEU A 172 -8.39 -3.32 -10.00
N ASP A 173 -7.60 -3.71 -8.99
CA ASP A 173 -7.64 -5.04 -8.40
C ASP A 173 -8.16 -4.92 -6.96
N LEU A 174 -9.26 -5.61 -6.67
CA LEU A 174 -9.90 -5.66 -5.37
C LEU A 174 -9.84 -7.08 -4.83
N GLU A 175 -9.08 -7.29 -3.76
CA GLU A 175 -9.06 -8.56 -3.03
C GLU A 175 -9.84 -8.42 -1.72
N ASN A 176 -10.70 -9.39 -1.44
CA ASN A 176 -11.44 -9.53 -0.20
C ASN A 176 -11.43 -11.01 0.20
N CYS A 177 -10.24 -11.49 0.55
CA CYS A 177 -9.96 -12.90 0.81
C CYS A 177 -10.16 -13.31 2.27
N GLY A 178 -10.75 -12.42 3.07
CA GLY A 178 -10.83 -12.52 4.51
C GLY A 178 -11.54 -13.70 5.12
N TYR A 179 -11.11 -14.04 6.34
CA TYR A 179 -11.75 -15.05 7.16
C TYR A 179 -12.95 -14.47 7.91
N TYR A 180 -14.09 -14.41 7.22
CA TYR A 180 -15.36 -14.08 7.89
C TYR A 180 -15.73 -15.16 8.92
N SER A 181 -15.99 -14.74 10.15
CA SER A 181 -16.74 -15.57 11.10
C SER A 181 -18.17 -15.76 10.57
N GLU A 182 -18.81 -16.91 10.86
CA GLU A 182 -20.18 -17.23 10.42
C GLU A 182 -21.25 -16.19 10.84
N THR A 183 -20.88 -15.24 11.70
CA THR A 183 -21.75 -14.22 12.29
C THR A 183 -21.50 -12.80 11.78
N ASP A 184 -20.44 -12.53 11.01
CA ASP A 184 -20.09 -11.17 10.56
C ASP A 184 -20.04 -11.08 9.03
N TYR A 185 -21.15 -11.43 8.37
CA TYR A 185 -21.31 -11.23 6.92
C TYR A 185 -21.76 -9.79 6.65
N ARG A 186 -20.81 -8.86 6.60
CA ARG A 186 -21.10 -7.51 6.13
C ARG A 186 -21.11 -7.48 4.62
N MET A 187 -22.16 -6.89 4.05
CA MET A 187 -22.20 -6.64 2.62
C MET A 187 -21.34 -5.43 2.34
N VAL A 188 -20.36 -5.59 1.45
CA VAL A 188 -19.49 -4.50 1.02
C VAL A 188 -20.06 -3.91 -0.25
N ASN A 189 -20.23 -2.58 -0.27
CA ASN A 189 -20.64 -1.85 -1.46
C ASN A 189 -19.43 -1.11 -2.01
N VAL A 190 -19.09 -1.37 -3.27
CA VAL A 190 -17.99 -0.71 -3.98
C VAL A 190 -18.58 0.11 -5.13
N THR A 191 -18.30 1.40 -5.14
CA THR A 191 -18.63 2.30 -6.25
C THR A 191 -17.36 2.81 -6.89
N VAL A 192 -17.18 2.58 -8.19
CA VAL A 192 -15.99 2.98 -8.94
C VAL A 192 -16.38 3.99 -10.00
N LEU A 193 -15.86 5.21 -9.88
CA LEU A 193 -15.99 6.32 -10.81
C LEU A 193 -14.65 6.54 -11.52
N ALA A 194 -14.40 5.75 -12.57
CA ALA A 194 -13.13 5.73 -13.29
C ALA A 194 -13.38 5.56 -14.80
N PRO A 195 -13.59 6.66 -15.56
CA PRO A 195 -14.02 6.57 -16.96
C PRO A 195 -13.01 5.87 -17.87
N LYS A 196 -11.72 5.93 -17.53
CA LYS A 196 -10.62 5.31 -18.29
C LYS A 196 -10.26 3.90 -17.81
N LEU A 197 -11.05 3.32 -16.92
CA LEU A 197 -10.76 2.00 -16.36
C LEU A 197 -10.89 0.95 -17.46
N THR A 198 -9.79 0.28 -17.78
CA THR A 198 -9.72 -0.75 -18.84
C THR A 198 -9.70 -2.17 -18.29
N SER A 199 -9.26 -2.34 -17.04
CA SER A 199 -9.13 -3.62 -16.36
C SER A 199 -9.72 -3.53 -14.96
N PHE A 200 -10.57 -4.49 -14.63
CA PHE A 200 -11.14 -4.66 -13.31
C PHE A 200 -11.01 -6.11 -12.87
N CYS A 201 -10.42 -6.36 -11.72
CA CYS A 201 -10.38 -7.67 -11.09
C CYS A 201 -10.98 -7.58 -9.68
N TYR A 202 -11.89 -8.49 -9.38
CA TYR A 202 -12.34 -8.75 -8.03
C TYR A 202 -12.01 -10.18 -7.65
N LYS A 203 -11.49 -10.39 -6.45
CA LYS A 203 -11.24 -11.72 -5.89
C LYS A 203 -11.69 -11.77 -4.43
N GLY A 204 -12.72 -12.54 -4.10
CA GLY A 204 -13.22 -12.60 -2.72
C GLY A 204 -14.60 -13.20 -2.53
N ASN A 205 -15.24 -12.88 -1.41
CA ASN A 205 -16.55 -13.39 -1.00
C ASN A 205 -17.72 -12.84 -1.84
N ILE A 206 -18.79 -13.61 -2.00
CA ILE A 206 -20.04 -13.22 -2.67
C ILE A 206 -20.84 -12.10 -1.97
N SER A 207 -20.52 -11.76 -0.72
CA SER A 207 -21.19 -10.69 0.05
C SER A 207 -20.73 -9.28 -0.37
N LEU A 208 -20.94 -8.94 -1.65
CA LEU A 208 -20.43 -7.74 -2.28
C LEU A 208 -21.42 -7.20 -3.33
N THR A 209 -21.58 -5.88 -3.37
CA THR A 209 -22.18 -5.16 -4.48
C THR A 209 -21.12 -4.28 -5.13
N ILE A 210 -20.92 -4.40 -6.45
CA ILE A 210 -20.00 -3.55 -7.20
C ILE A 210 -20.77 -2.77 -8.25
N VAL A 211 -20.58 -1.46 -8.28
CA VAL A 211 -21.01 -0.58 -9.36
C VAL A 211 -19.76 0.04 -9.98
N VAL A 212 -19.52 -0.23 -11.27
CA VAL A 212 -18.40 0.35 -12.02
C VAL A 212 -18.93 1.26 -13.11
N GLU A 213 -18.60 2.53 -13.03
CA GLU A 213 -18.85 3.53 -14.07
C GLU A 213 -17.55 3.77 -14.86
N SER A 214 -17.41 3.04 -15.96
CA SER A 214 -16.31 3.20 -16.93
C SER A 214 -16.86 3.14 -18.36
N SER A 215 -16.35 3.99 -19.24
CA SER A 215 -16.66 3.93 -20.68
C SER A 215 -15.72 2.98 -21.44
N ASP A 216 -14.56 2.69 -20.86
CA ASP A 216 -13.44 2.04 -21.54
C ASP A 216 -13.14 0.64 -20.99
N LEU A 217 -14.05 0.05 -20.21
CA LEU A 217 -13.84 -1.26 -19.58
C LEU A 217 -13.75 -2.36 -20.65
N LEU A 218 -12.56 -2.97 -20.77
CA LEU A 218 -12.30 -4.03 -21.75
C LEU A 218 -12.27 -5.40 -21.10
N ASN A 219 -11.70 -5.51 -19.90
CA ASN A 219 -11.52 -6.77 -19.19
C ASN A 219 -12.10 -6.67 -17.77
N GLY A 220 -12.93 -7.64 -17.43
CA GLY A 220 -13.47 -7.83 -16.08
C GLY A 220 -13.25 -9.26 -15.64
N GLU A 221 -12.64 -9.46 -14.49
CA GLU A 221 -12.47 -10.77 -13.85
C GLU A 221 -13.12 -10.76 -12.46
N LEU A 222 -13.93 -11.78 -12.18
CA LEU A 222 -14.57 -11.98 -10.88
C LEU A 222 -14.20 -13.38 -10.39
N VAL A 223 -13.34 -13.46 -9.38
CA VAL A 223 -12.91 -14.70 -8.75
C VAL A 223 -13.60 -14.82 -7.39
N ILE A 224 -14.68 -15.60 -7.37
CA ILE A 224 -15.40 -15.85 -6.12
C ILE A 224 -14.69 -16.92 -5.31
N LEU A 225 -14.15 -16.52 -4.16
CA LEU A 225 -13.54 -17.37 -3.16
C LEU A 225 -14.58 -17.73 -2.11
N ASP A 226 -15.57 -18.52 -2.52
CA ASP A 226 -16.52 -19.02 -1.55
C ASP A 226 -15.90 -20.19 -0.78
N ARG A 227 -15.79 -20.04 0.54
CA ARG A 227 -15.38 -21.12 1.44
C ARG A 227 -16.56 -21.49 2.36
N PRO A 228 -17.72 -21.90 1.82
CA PRO A 228 -18.85 -22.22 2.67
C PRO A 228 -18.56 -23.53 3.39
N LYS A 229 -18.70 -23.56 4.72
CA LYS A 229 -18.67 -24.83 5.45
C LYS A 229 -19.90 -25.69 5.15
N LYS A 230 -21.00 -25.09 4.65
CA LYS A 230 -22.21 -25.76 4.16
C LYS A 230 -22.88 -24.95 3.05
N TYR A 231 -23.24 -25.61 1.95
CA TYR A 231 -24.13 -25.07 0.92
C TYR A 231 -25.59 -25.20 1.40
N ASP A 232 -26.24 -24.09 1.73
CA ASP A 232 -27.64 -24.04 2.17
C ASP A 232 -28.51 -23.17 1.23
N ALA A 233 -29.80 -23.04 1.54
CA ALA A 233 -30.72 -22.24 0.73
C ALA A 233 -30.36 -20.74 0.71
N ASN A 234 -29.71 -20.24 1.78
CA ASN A 234 -29.25 -18.86 1.84
C ASN A 234 -28.06 -18.64 0.90
N TRP A 235 -27.12 -19.59 0.86
CA TRP A 235 -26.03 -19.60 -0.10
C TRP A 235 -26.57 -19.55 -1.54
N PHE A 236 -27.52 -20.42 -1.88
CA PHE A 236 -28.09 -20.47 -3.23
C PHE A 236 -28.78 -19.16 -3.59
N THR A 237 -29.54 -18.58 -2.66
CA THR A 237 -30.21 -17.29 -2.84
C THR A 237 -29.20 -16.15 -3.07
N ARG A 238 -28.08 -16.13 -2.34
CA ARG A 238 -27.03 -15.11 -2.52
C ARG A 238 -26.33 -15.24 -3.86
N MET A 239 -25.97 -16.47 -4.26
CA MET A 239 -25.39 -16.72 -5.59
C MET A 239 -26.35 -16.27 -6.70
N MET A 240 -27.64 -16.61 -6.58
CA MET A 240 -28.64 -16.23 -7.57
C MET A 240 -28.90 -14.72 -7.62
N ASN A 241 -28.73 -13.99 -6.51
CA ASN A 241 -28.83 -12.53 -6.49
C ASN A 241 -27.57 -11.82 -7.02
N PHE A 242 -26.44 -12.52 -7.05
CA PHE A 242 -25.17 -11.98 -7.56
C PHE A 242 -25.07 -12.07 -9.09
N LEU A 243 -25.64 -13.12 -9.69
CA LEU A 243 -25.74 -13.31 -11.15
C LEU A 243 -26.70 -12.33 -11.82
#